data_AF-N8S4P7-F1
#
_entry.id   AF-N8S4P7-F1
#
_cell.length_a   1.000
_cell.length_b   1.000
_cell.length_c   1.000
_cell.angle_alpha   90.00
_cell.angle_beta   90.00
_cell.angle_gamma   90.00
#
_symmetry.space_group_name_H-M   'P 1'
#
loop_
_entity.id
_entity.type
_entity.pdbx_description
1 polymer ?
#
loop_
_entity_poly.entity_id
_entity_poly.type
_entity_poly.pdbx_seq_one_letter_code
_entity_poly.pdbx_strand_id
1 'polypeptide(L)'
;MNIKELFYKPLDRAINGVVKADQNDNTTVYQELDEYVVTNELEKHFRDFFQSYGTDLSDPPIANRVGVWISGFFGSGKSHFLKTLSYILANKVARDAEGNERSAAEFFDESKIRDAFIRADIGKAVSHHADVILFNIDSKASSNDDGNPILNVFLRVFNEYQGFSADHPHIAHMERHLSQKGVYECFKQAFEESSGMSWLEERDGYQFYQDDVETAISQALNLSAEAAHKWFEDSEQTFSVSVENFCQWVKEYLDSKGPQQRMLFLVDEVGQFIGSDTRLMLTLQTITENLGTICKGRAWIIVTSQADIDAVLGEMSSSKANDFSKIAGRFKRHCCK
;
A
#
# COMPACT_ATOMS: atom_id res chain seq x y z
N MET A 1 35.26 24.53 -24.60
CA MET A 1 34.25 24.49 -23.52
C MET A 1 33.19 23.50 -23.97
N ASN A 2 33.24 22.28 -23.45
CA ASN A 2 32.29 21.24 -23.83
C ASN A 2 31.02 21.44 -23.00
N ILE A 3 29.87 21.62 -23.64
CA ILE A 3 28.59 21.91 -22.95
C ILE A 3 28.27 20.82 -21.90
N LYS A 4 28.75 19.58 -22.11
CA LYS A 4 28.63 18.48 -21.13
C LYS A 4 29.23 18.79 -19.75
N GLU A 5 30.29 19.59 -19.68
CA GLU A 5 31.03 19.91 -18.44
C GLU A 5 30.31 20.97 -17.58
N LEU A 6 29.24 21.60 -18.10
CA LEU A 6 28.42 22.57 -17.37
C LEU A 6 27.36 21.92 -16.48
N PHE A 7 27.05 20.63 -16.69
CA PHE A 7 25.97 19.95 -16.00
C PHE A 7 26.51 19.17 -14.80
N TYR A 8 25.81 19.29 -13.66
CA TYR A 8 26.15 18.55 -12.45
C TYR A 8 26.06 17.03 -12.64
N LYS A 9 25.27 16.55 -13.62
CA LYS A 9 25.12 15.13 -13.95
C LYS A 9 25.22 14.87 -15.47
N PRO A 10 25.57 13.64 -15.90
CA PRO A 10 25.73 13.29 -17.32
C PRO A 10 24.45 13.50 -18.15
N LEU A 11 24.60 13.98 -19.39
CA LEU A 11 23.47 14.28 -20.30
C LEU A 11 22.95 13.07 -21.10
N ASP A 12 23.77 12.03 -21.25
CA ASP A 12 23.51 10.82 -22.06
C ASP A 12 22.81 9.70 -21.27
N ARG A 13 22.40 9.98 -20.04
CA ARG A 13 21.63 9.06 -19.19
C ARG A 13 20.20 8.89 -19.70
N ALA A 14 19.66 7.68 -19.54
CA ALA A 14 18.23 7.44 -19.74
C ALA A 14 17.44 8.15 -18.62
N ILE A 15 16.46 8.98 -19.00
CA ILE A 15 15.52 9.60 -18.07
C ILE A 15 14.16 8.94 -18.32
N ASN A 16 13.62 8.26 -17.30
CA ASN A 16 12.27 7.72 -17.37
C ASN A 16 11.28 8.89 -17.28
N GLY A 17 10.63 9.22 -18.41
CA GLY A 17 9.68 10.34 -18.49
C GLY A 17 8.34 10.08 -17.79
N VAL A 18 8.06 8.84 -17.38
CA VAL A 18 6.84 8.45 -16.68
C VAL A 18 7.20 7.63 -15.45
N VAL A 19 6.82 8.14 -14.28
CA VAL A 19 6.99 7.46 -13.00
C VAL A 19 5.91 6.38 -12.90
N LYS A 20 6.28 5.11 -12.92
CA LYS A 20 5.34 4.01 -12.66
C LYS A 20 5.51 3.44 -11.25
N ALA A 21 4.40 3.04 -10.64
CA ALA A 21 4.35 2.46 -9.29
C ALA A 21 4.96 1.04 -9.23
N ASP A 22 4.93 0.30 -10.34
CA ASP A 22 5.40 -1.09 -10.48
C ASP A 22 6.90 -1.20 -10.82
N GLN A 23 7.55 -0.09 -11.22
CA GLN A 23 8.98 -0.07 -11.52
C GLN A 23 9.81 -0.06 -10.23
N ASN A 24 10.43 -1.21 -9.95
CA ASN A 24 11.11 -1.48 -8.70
C ASN A 24 12.55 -1.99 -8.86
N ASP A 25 13.13 -1.94 -10.06
CA ASP A 25 14.52 -2.36 -10.28
C ASP A 25 15.51 -1.44 -9.54
N ASN A 26 16.54 -2.06 -8.95
CA ASN A 26 17.45 -1.37 -8.03
C ASN A 26 18.18 -0.19 -8.67
N THR A 27 18.52 -0.30 -9.96
CA THR A 27 19.25 0.75 -10.69
C THR A 27 18.36 1.95 -10.96
N THR A 28 17.11 1.75 -11.39
CA THR A 28 16.14 2.85 -11.55
C THR A 28 15.84 3.52 -10.22
N VAL A 29 15.61 2.74 -9.15
CA VAL A 29 15.36 3.29 -7.80
C VAL A 29 16.54 4.14 -7.34
N TYR A 30 17.78 3.67 -7.52
CA TYR A 30 18.98 4.41 -7.16
C TYR A 30 19.04 5.73 -7.93
N GLN A 31 18.83 5.69 -9.24
CA GLN A 31 18.87 6.87 -10.08
C GLN A 31 17.77 7.88 -9.71
N GLU A 32 16.53 7.42 -9.51
CA GLU A 32 15.41 8.27 -9.09
C GLU A 32 15.70 8.94 -7.75
N LEU A 33 16.16 8.19 -6.75
CA LEU A 33 16.52 8.73 -5.44
C LEU A 33 17.68 9.71 -5.54
N ASP A 34 18.73 9.39 -6.31
CA ASP A 34 19.90 10.24 -6.48
C ASP A 34 19.56 11.56 -7.19
N GLU A 35 18.69 11.51 -8.21
CA GLU A 35 18.25 12.66 -9.00
C GLU A 35 17.14 13.47 -8.35
N TYR A 36 16.48 12.95 -7.31
CA TYR A 36 15.43 13.66 -6.62
C TYR A 36 15.92 15.00 -6.05
N VAL A 37 15.30 16.09 -6.50
CA VAL A 37 15.59 17.45 -6.00
C VAL A 37 14.51 17.87 -5.03
N VAL A 38 14.90 18.14 -3.79
CA VAL A 38 14.00 18.67 -2.77
C VAL A 38 14.03 20.20 -2.85
N THR A 39 12.90 20.80 -3.22
CA THR A 39 12.71 22.24 -3.19
C THR A 39 12.31 22.71 -1.79
N ASN A 40 12.42 24.02 -1.52
CA ASN A 40 11.98 24.59 -0.24
C ASN A 40 10.49 24.32 0.07
N GLU A 41 9.64 24.15 -0.95
CA GLU A 41 8.23 23.80 -0.76
C GLU A 41 8.09 22.32 -0.38
N LEU A 42 8.82 21.42 -1.07
CA LEU A 42 8.87 19.99 -0.74
C LEU A 42 9.43 19.73 0.66
N GLU A 43 10.42 20.50 1.12
CA GLU A 43 10.92 20.41 2.50
C GLU A 43 9.80 20.62 3.53
N LYS A 44 8.85 21.53 3.28
CA LYS A 44 7.71 21.73 4.19
C LYS A 44 6.80 20.50 4.22
N HIS A 45 6.52 19.90 3.07
CA HIS A 45 5.71 18.68 2.99
C HIS A 45 6.39 17.51 3.68
N PHE A 46 7.70 17.35 3.50
CA PHE A 46 8.47 16.34 4.23
C PHE A 46 8.40 16.57 5.74
N ARG A 47 8.61 17.80 6.21
CA ARG A 47 8.49 18.14 7.64
C ARG A 47 7.11 17.76 8.17
N ASP A 48 6.05 18.25 7.53
CA ASP A 48 4.70 18.04 8.04
C ASP A 48 4.33 16.56 8.04
N PHE A 49 4.74 15.81 7.02
CA PHE A 49 4.52 14.37 6.95
C PHE A 49 5.27 13.64 8.06
N PHE A 50 6.60 13.80 8.14
CA PHE A 50 7.43 13.04 9.08
C PHE A 50 7.19 13.41 10.54
N GLN A 51 6.80 14.65 10.84
CA GLN A 51 6.32 14.99 12.18
C GLN A 51 5.02 14.27 12.54
N SER A 52 4.10 14.11 11.58
CA SER A 52 2.87 13.36 11.81
C SER A 52 3.16 11.88 12.00
N TYR A 53 3.94 11.30 11.09
CA TYR A 53 4.30 9.89 11.10
C TYR A 53 5.15 9.53 12.33
N GLY A 54 6.09 10.38 12.72
CA GLY A 54 6.99 10.16 13.87
C GLY A 54 6.34 10.28 15.25
N THR A 55 5.02 10.53 15.31
CA THR A 55 4.23 10.49 16.54
C THR A 55 4.26 9.09 17.15
N ASP A 56 4.39 9.03 18.48
CA ASP A 56 4.46 7.77 19.22
C ASP A 56 3.13 7.00 19.13
N LEU A 57 3.18 5.68 19.02
CA LEU A 57 1.97 4.84 18.96
C LEU A 57 1.16 4.87 20.25
N SER A 58 1.78 5.27 21.37
CA SER A 58 1.11 5.47 22.65
C SER A 58 0.28 6.76 22.71
N ASP A 59 0.47 7.69 21.78
CA ASP A 59 -0.24 8.96 21.74
C ASP A 59 -1.70 8.76 21.24
N PRO A 60 -2.73 8.96 22.08
CA PRO A 60 -4.13 8.67 21.72
C PRO A 60 -4.65 9.27 20.39
N PRO A 61 -4.23 10.47 19.94
CA PRO A 61 -4.66 11.05 18.67
C PRO A 61 -4.15 10.33 17.43
N ILE A 62 -3.13 9.46 17.52
CA ILE A 62 -2.51 8.85 16.34
C ILE A 62 -3.48 7.96 15.55
N ALA A 63 -4.36 7.24 16.27
CA ALA A 63 -5.41 6.42 15.67
C ALA A 63 -6.38 7.23 14.80
N ASN A 64 -6.48 8.54 15.03
CA ASN A 64 -7.37 9.45 14.30
C ASN A 64 -6.66 10.18 13.15
N ARG A 65 -5.34 9.98 12.96
CA ARG A 65 -4.47 10.75 12.04
C ARG A 65 -3.63 9.85 11.14
N VAL A 66 -4.19 8.72 10.72
CA VAL A 66 -3.51 7.74 9.84
C VAL A 66 -3.74 7.98 8.35
N GLY A 67 -4.50 9.02 7.98
CA GLY A 67 -4.72 9.44 6.60
C GLY A 67 -3.82 10.61 6.20
N VAL A 68 -3.27 10.59 4.99
CA VAL A 68 -2.57 11.73 4.38
C VAL A 68 -3.08 11.95 2.96
N TRP A 69 -3.42 13.19 2.63
CA TRP A 69 -3.94 13.59 1.31
C TRP A 69 -2.97 14.55 0.63
N ILE A 70 -2.38 14.12 -0.48
CA ILE A 70 -1.45 14.88 -1.30
C ILE A 70 -2.21 15.45 -2.51
N SER A 71 -2.50 16.74 -2.49
CA SER A 71 -3.23 17.45 -3.55
C SER A 71 -2.32 18.32 -4.42
N GLY A 72 -2.75 18.66 -5.63
CA GLY A 72 -1.97 19.50 -6.57
C GLY A 72 -2.31 19.26 -8.04
N PHE A 73 -1.98 20.18 -8.92
CA PHE A 73 -2.35 20.10 -10.35
C PHE A 73 -1.63 18.98 -11.12
N PHE A 74 -2.13 18.63 -12.31
CA PHE A 74 -1.44 17.68 -13.18
C PHE A 74 0.00 18.16 -13.48
N GLY A 75 0.98 17.25 -13.41
CA GLY A 75 2.39 17.58 -13.58
C GLY A 75 3.09 18.21 -12.37
N SER A 76 2.40 18.42 -11.23
CA SER A 76 3.02 19.00 -10.02
C SER A 76 3.93 18.04 -9.22
N GLY A 77 4.12 16.81 -9.70
CA GLY A 77 5.02 15.83 -9.09
C GLY A 77 4.44 14.99 -7.94
N LYS A 78 3.12 14.97 -7.72
CA LYS A 78 2.48 14.20 -6.63
C LYS A 78 2.84 12.71 -6.62
N SER A 79 2.68 12.02 -7.75
CA SER A 79 3.01 10.60 -7.88
C SER A 79 4.50 10.34 -7.63
N HIS A 80 5.36 11.25 -8.08
CA HIS A 80 6.80 11.18 -7.84
C HIS A 80 7.14 11.40 -6.36
N PHE A 81 6.48 12.35 -5.69
CA PHE A 81 6.60 12.56 -4.24
C PHE A 81 6.09 11.34 -3.46
N LEU A 82 4.93 10.79 -3.81
CA LEU A 82 4.37 9.58 -3.20
C LEU A 82 5.32 8.38 -3.37
N LYS A 83 5.86 8.16 -4.57
CA LYS A 83 6.82 7.10 -4.86
C LYS A 83 8.12 7.28 -4.09
N THR A 84 8.66 8.50 -4.05
CA THR A 84 9.86 8.81 -3.26
C THR A 84 9.64 8.57 -1.78
N LEU A 85 8.49 8.99 -1.26
CA LEU A 85 8.09 8.74 0.12
C LEU A 85 7.97 7.25 0.41
N SER A 86 7.47 6.45 -0.54
CA SER A 86 7.42 4.99 -0.44
C SER A 86 8.80 4.37 -0.24
N TYR A 87 9.79 4.84 -0.98
CA TYR A 87 11.17 4.36 -0.89
C TYR A 87 11.80 4.71 0.45
N ILE A 88 11.61 5.95 0.92
CA ILE A 88 12.12 6.38 2.23
C ILE A 88 11.47 5.54 3.33
N LEU A 89 10.15 5.38 3.32
CA LEU A 89 9.42 4.67 4.39
C LEU A 89 9.71 3.17 4.44
N ALA A 90 9.90 2.53 3.29
CA ALA A 90 10.39 1.15 3.20
C ALA A 90 11.89 1.05 3.53
N ASN A 91 12.58 2.20 3.64
CA ASN A 91 14.02 2.35 3.69
C ASN A 91 14.76 1.46 2.67
N LYS A 92 14.25 1.43 1.45
CA LYS A 92 14.70 0.50 0.40
C LYS A 92 16.19 0.67 0.14
N VAL A 93 16.95 -0.43 0.12
CA VAL A 93 18.34 -0.43 -0.33
C VAL A 93 18.35 -0.44 -1.84
N ALA A 94 18.92 0.60 -2.44
CA ALA A 94 19.08 0.73 -3.88
C ALA A 94 20.55 0.47 -4.26
N ARG A 95 20.78 -0.08 -5.46
CA ARG A 95 22.10 -0.39 -5.98
C ARG A 95 22.26 0.15 -7.39
N ASP A 96 23.32 0.91 -7.63
CA ASP A 96 23.64 1.43 -8.96
C ASP A 96 24.32 0.37 -9.86
N ALA A 97 24.63 0.75 -11.10
CA ALA A 97 25.30 -0.12 -12.06
C ALA A 97 26.77 -0.42 -11.70
N GLU A 98 27.38 0.39 -10.84
CA GLU A 98 28.76 0.23 -10.37
C GLU A 98 28.85 -0.66 -9.11
N GLY A 99 27.70 -1.00 -8.53
CA GLY A 99 27.59 -1.85 -7.34
C GLY A 99 27.57 -1.07 -6.02
N ASN A 100 27.48 0.27 -6.06
CA ASN A 100 27.33 1.08 -4.85
C ASN A 100 25.92 0.89 -4.29
N GLU A 101 25.84 0.65 -2.98
CA GLU A 101 24.59 0.49 -2.26
C GLU A 101 24.33 1.67 -1.33
N ARG A 102 23.08 2.12 -1.30
CA ARG A 102 22.63 3.17 -0.40
C ARG A 102 21.17 2.94 -0.05
N SER A 103 20.83 3.08 1.23
CA SER A 103 19.44 3.05 1.67
C SER A 103 18.72 4.34 1.29
N ALA A 104 17.41 4.26 1.06
CA ALA A 104 16.63 5.39 0.61
C ALA A 104 16.74 6.61 1.54
N ALA A 105 16.74 6.40 2.86
CA ALA A 105 16.90 7.49 3.82
C ALA A 105 18.26 8.20 3.70
N GLU A 106 19.33 7.47 3.39
CA GLU A 106 20.67 8.06 3.27
C GLU A 106 20.75 9.06 2.12
N PHE A 107 20.00 8.90 1.02
CA PHE A 107 20.00 9.85 -0.09
C PHE A 107 19.55 11.26 0.31
N PHE A 108 18.77 11.40 1.39
CA PHE A 108 18.22 12.67 1.88
C PHE A 108 19.14 13.29 2.95
N ASP A 109 20.42 13.43 2.59
CA ASP A 109 21.44 14.07 3.41
C ASP A 109 21.35 15.61 3.38
N GLU A 110 22.34 16.29 3.96
CA GLU A 110 22.38 17.76 4.05
C GLU A 110 22.40 18.48 2.69
N SER A 111 22.78 17.79 1.61
CA SER A 111 22.78 18.35 0.26
C SER A 111 21.36 18.46 -0.31
N LYS A 112 20.47 17.55 0.07
CA LYS A 112 19.06 17.54 -0.36
C LYS A 112 18.13 18.18 0.65
N ILE A 113 18.33 17.94 1.95
CA ILE A 113 17.49 18.48 3.02
C ILE A 113 18.38 19.25 3.99
N ARG A 114 18.29 20.57 3.93
CA ARG A 114 19.16 21.45 4.73
C ARG A 114 18.78 21.41 6.22
N ASP A 115 17.49 21.25 6.51
CA ASP A 115 17.00 21.22 7.89
C ASP A 115 17.37 19.89 8.59
N ALA A 116 18.20 19.99 9.62
CA ALA A 116 18.64 18.86 10.43
C ALA A 116 17.51 18.16 11.20
N PHE A 117 16.44 18.86 11.58
CA PHE A 117 15.27 18.27 12.23
C PHE A 117 14.50 17.37 11.26
N ILE A 118 14.32 17.79 10.01
CA ILE A 118 13.65 16.93 9.00
C ILE A 118 14.48 15.66 8.77
N ARG A 119 15.81 15.79 8.66
CA ARG A 119 16.70 14.62 8.52
C ARG A 119 16.62 13.69 9.74
N ALA A 120 16.55 14.23 10.95
CA ALA A 120 16.35 13.44 12.17
C ALA A 120 14.99 12.75 12.19
N ASP A 121 13.92 13.43 11.76
CA ASP A 121 12.58 12.86 11.69
C ASP A 121 12.50 11.73 10.63
N ILE A 122 13.19 11.87 9.49
CA ILE A 122 13.36 10.79 8.51
C ILE A 122 14.07 9.60 9.15
N GLY A 123 15.22 9.84 9.82
CA GLY A 123 15.98 8.79 10.50
C GLY A 123 15.15 8.05 11.55
N LYS A 124 14.32 8.78 12.31
CA LYS A 124 13.38 8.20 13.27
C LYS A 124 12.26 7.41 12.59
N ALA A 125 11.73 7.90 11.47
CA ALA A 125 10.67 7.22 10.73
C ALA A 125 11.10 5.85 10.21
N VAL A 126 12.38 5.71 9.83
CA VAL A 126 12.95 4.47 9.28
C VAL A 126 13.63 3.59 10.33
N SER A 127 13.69 4.02 11.59
CA SER A 127 14.30 3.22 12.67
C SER A 127 13.50 1.96 13.01
N HIS A 128 12.23 1.92 12.59
CA HIS A 128 11.38 0.75 12.66
C HIS A 128 10.97 0.34 11.25
N HIS A 129 10.97 -0.97 10.99
CA HIS A 129 10.57 -1.51 9.71
C HIS A 129 9.10 -1.19 9.44
N ALA A 130 8.80 -0.80 8.20
CA ALA A 130 7.46 -0.52 7.74
C ALA A 130 7.20 -1.23 6.42
N ASP A 131 6.07 -1.93 6.34
CA ASP A 131 5.62 -2.58 5.12
C ASP A 131 4.89 -1.54 4.26
N VAL A 132 5.42 -1.29 3.06
CA VAL A 132 4.90 -0.24 2.17
C VAL A 132 4.35 -0.88 0.91
N ILE A 133 3.06 -0.63 0.64
CA ILE A 133 2.39 -1.04 -0.60
C ILE A 133 2.08 0.23 -1.40
N LEU A 134 2.83 0.45 -2.48
CA LEU A 134 2.58 1.51 -3.45
C LEU A 134 1.79 0.94 -4.63
N PHE A 135 0.66 1.56 -4.96
CA PHE A 135 -0.13 1.15 -6.13
C PHE A 135 -0.92 2.32 -6.71
N ASN A 136 -1.19 2.22 -8.01
CA ASN A 136 -2.16 3.08 -8.70
C ASN A 136 -3.52 2.38 -8.64
N ILE A 137 -4.55 3.08 -8.15
CA ILE A 137 -5.86 2.47 -7.89
C ILE A 137 -6.60 2.10 -9.19
N ASP A 138 -6.53 2.95 -10.22
CA ASP A 138 -7.14 2.69 -11.53
C ASP A 138 -6.54 1.43 -12.18
N SER A 139 -5.24 1.22 -12.03
CA SER A 139 -4.53 0.07 -12.60
C SER A 139 -4.81 -1.25 -11.86
N LYS A 140 -5.24 -1.17 -10.60
CA LYS A 140 -5.53 -2.35 -9.76
C LYS A 140 -7.01 -2.65 -9.68
N ALA A 141 -7.90 -1.77 -10.11
CA ALA A 141 -9.34 -2.02 -10.16
C ALA A 141 -9.68 -3.01 -11.30
N SER A 142 -10.64 -3.89 -11.05
CA SER A 142 -11.17 -4.85 -12.03
C SER A 142 -12.60 -4.48 -12.40
N SER A 143 -13.01 -4.84 -13.63
CA SER A 143 -14.39 -4.69 -14.09
C SER A 143 -15.40 -5.51 -13.27
N ASN A 144 -14.92 -6.53 -12.55
CA ASN A 144 -15.74 -7.43 -11.74
C ASN A 144 -15.83 -7.00 -10.27
N ASP A 145 -15.32 -5.81 -9.92
CA ASP A 145 -15.37 -5.28 -8.55
C ASP A 145 -16.79 -4.77 -8.23
N ASP A 146 -17.77 -5.67 -8.18
CA ASP A 146 -19.15 -5.38 -7.80
C ASP A 146 -19.23 -4.97 -6.31
N GLY A 147 -20.15 -4.05 -6.01
CA GLY A 147 -20.38 -3.57 -4.65
C GLY A 147 -19.42 -2.45 -4.22
N ASN A 148 -18.25 -2.81 -3.66
CA ASN A 148 -17.32 -1.86 -3.04
C ASN A 148 -15.91 -1.90 -3.67
N PRO A 149 -15.68 -1.18 -4.78
CA PRO A 149 -14.46 -1.33 -5.56
C PRO A 149 -13.21 -0.82 -4.84
N ILE A 150 -13.31 0.22 -4.00
CA ILE A 150 -12.16 0.65 -3.19
C ILE A 150 -11.75 -0.47 -2.23
N LEU A 151 -12.69 -1.05 -1.49
CA LEU A 151 -12.38 -2.11 -0.55
C LEU A 151 -11.76 -3.33 -1.25
N ASN A 152 -12.29 -3.70 -2.42
CA ASN A 152 -11.78 -4.82 -3.22
C ASN A 152 -10.33 -4.57 -3.66
N VAL A 153 -10.00 -3.36 -4.14
CA VAL A 153 -8.61 -3.02 -4.52
C VAL A 153 -7.67 -3.10 -3.31
N PHE A 154 -8.06 -2.55 -2.15
CA PHE A 154 -7.25 -2.63 -0.93
C PHE A 154 -7.02 -4.08 -0.48
N LEU A 155 -8.05 -4.93 -0.56
CA LEU A 155 -7.92 -6.35 -0.26
C LEU A 155 -7.00 -7.06 -1.26
N ARG A 156 -7.16 -6.78 -2.56
CA ARG A 156 -6.35 -7.35 -3.65
C ARG A 156 -4.86 -7.07 -3.43
N VAL A 157 -4.48 -5.80 -3.23
CA VAL A 157 -3.07 -5.43 -3.03
C VAL A 157 -2.51 -5.97 -1.72
N PHE A 158 -3.33 -6.09 -0.68
CA PHE A 158 -2.92 -6.67 0.60
C PHE A 158 -2.71 -8.19 0.51
N ASN A 159 -3.53 -8.89 -0.27
CA ASN A 159 -3.36 -10.31 -0.55
C ASN A 159 -2.10 -10.55 -1.37
N GLU A 160 -1.92 -9.80 -2.46
CA GLU A 160 -0.74 -9.86 -3.32
C GLU A 160 0.55 -9.63 -2.53
N TYR A 161 0.55 -8.62 -1.64
CA TYR A 161 1.70 -8.33 -0.78
C TYR A 161 2.06 -9.49 0.16
N GLN A 162 1.08 -10.26 0.62
CA GLN A 162 1.31 -11.46 1.44
C GLN A 162 1.62 -12.71 0.61
N GLY A 163 1.60 -12.62 -0.73
CA GLY A 163 1.78 -13.77 -1.63
C GLY A 163 0.51 -14.62 -1.84
N PHE A 164 -0.66 -14.13 -1.42
CA PHE A 164 -1.95 -14.79 -1.60
C PHE A 164 -2.61 -14.42 -2.93
N SER A 165 -3.71 -15.09 -3.27
CA SER A 165 -4.47 -14.85 -4.49
C SER A 165 -5.04 -13.43 -4.48
N ALA A 166 -4.71 -12.67 -5.52
CA ALA A 166 -5.13 -11.29 -5.67
C ALA A 166 -6.60 -11.22 -6.14
N ASP A 167 -6.99 -12.14 -7.01
CA ASP A 167 -8.25 -12.08 -7.75
C ASP A 167 -9.38 -12.88 -7.11
N HIS A 168 -9.06 -13.83 -6.23
CA HIS A 168 -10.03 -14.69 -5.55
C HIS A 168 -9.98 -14.51 -4.03
N PRO A 169 -10.79 -13.61 -3.44
CA PRO A 169 -10.73 -13.27 -2.02
C PRO A 169 -10.95 -14.46 -1.06
N HIS A 170 -11.81 -15.41 -1.41
CA HIS A 170 -12.05 -16.62 -0.63
C HIS A 170 -10.85 -17.57 -0.66
N ILE A 171 -10.20 -17.73 -1.81
CA ILE A 171 -8.94 -18.48 -1.95
C ILE A 171 -7.82 -17.80 -1.14
N ALA A 172 -7.71 -16.47 -1.20
CA ALA A 172 -6.75 -15.75 -0.39
C ALA A 172 -6.99 -15.93 1.12
N HIS A 173 -8.26 -16.02 1.53
CA HIS A 173 -8.61 -16.32 2.91
C HIS A 173 -8.24 -17.76 3.31
N MET A 174 -8.39 -18.73 2.40
CA MET A 174 -7.88 -20.09 2.58
C MET A 174 -6.37 -20.10 2.78
N GLU A 175 -5.62 -19.50 1.85
CA GLU A 175 -4.15 -19.45 1.91
C GLU A 175 -3.68 -18.75 3.19
N ARG A 176 -4.36 -17.67 3.59
CA ARG A 176 -4.11 -16.98 4.88
C ARG A 176 -4.32 -17.91 6.06
N HIS A 177 -5.42 -18.67 6.09
CA HIS A 177 -5.70 -19.60 7.18
C HIS A 177 -4.63 -20.70 7.27
N LEU A 178 -4.26 -21.30 6.14
CA LEU A 178 -3.21 -22.31 6.05
C LEU A 178 -1.85 -21.75 6.51
N SER A 179 -1.54 -20.50 6.12
CA SER A 179 -0.31 -19.82 6.51
C SER A 179 -0.27 -19.54 8.01
N GLN A 180 -1.37 -19.07 8.60
CA GLN A 180 -1.48 -18.85 10.05
C GLN A 180 -1.33 -20.14 10.86
N LYS A 181 -1.75 -21.27 10.29
CA LYS A 181 -1.57 -22.61 10.87
C LYS A 181 -0.18 -23.20 10.64
N GLY A 182 0.65 -22.58 9.79
CA GLY A 182 1.99 -23.06 9.44
C GLY A 182 1.99 -24.29 8.53
N VAL A 183 0.88 -24.58 7.85
CA VAL A 183 0.70 -25.77 7.00
C VAL A 183 0.57 -25.44 5.51
N TYR A 184 0.76 -24.18 5.12
CA TYR A 184 0.60 -23.75 3.73
C TYR A 184 1.59 -24.45 2.77
N GLU A 185 2.83 -24.68 3.20
CA GLU A 185 3.79 -25.45 2.40
C GLU A 185 3.35 -26.92 2.22
N CYS A 186 2.83 -27.56 3.28
CA CYS A 186 2.27 -28.91 3.16
C CYS A 186 1.09 -28.96 2.19
N PHE A 187 0.21 -27.94 2.22
CA PHE A 187 -0.89 -27.82 1.27
C PHE A 187 -0.38 -27.74 -0.17
N LYS A 188 0.60 -26.85 -0.45
CA LYS A 188 1.16 -26.71 -1.80
C LYS A 188 1.79 -28.02 -2.29
N GLN A 189 2.53 -28.71 -1.42
CA GLN A 189 3.14 -29.99 -1.75
C GLN A 189 2.07 -31.07 -2.02
N ALA A 190 1.04 -31.17 -1.18
CA ALA A 190 -0.04 -32.13 -1.35
C ALA A 190 -0.82 -31.90 -2.65
N PHE A 191 -1.05 -30.64 -3.02
CA PHE A 191 -1.68 -30.26 -4.28
C PHE A 191 -0.80 -30.65 -5.49
N GLU A 192 0.50 -30.39 -5.42
CA GLU A 192 1.44 -30.75 -6.49
C GLU A 192 1.56 -32.28 -6.65
N GLU A 193 1.53 -33.03 -5.55
CA GLU A 193 1.56 -34.50 -5.57
C GLU A 193 0.30 -35.12 -6.20
N SER A 194 -0.87 -34.50 -6.04
CA SER A 194 -2.13 -35.01 -6.59
C SER A 194 -2.39 -34.55 -8.03
N SER A 195 -2.18 -33.27 -8.32
CA SER A 195 -2.47 -32.65 -9.62
C SER A 195 -1.31 -32.72 -10.61
N GLY A 196 -0.06 -32.82 -10.12
CA GLY A 196 1.16 -32.66 -10.91
C GLY A 196 1.51 -31.22 -11.27
N MET A 197 0.80 -30.23 -10.72
CA MET A 197 0.93 -28.81 -11.05
C MET A 197 1.29 -27.97 -9.83
N SER A 198 1.90 -26.80 -10.04
CA SER A 198 2.18 -25.86 -8.96
C SER A 198 0.92 -25.13 -8.53
N TRP A 199 0.62 -25.13 -7.22
CA TRP A 199 -0.51 -24.37 -6.67
C TRP A 199 -0.44 -22.88 -7.06
N LEU A 200 0.75 -22.27 -7.01
CA LEU A 200 0.89 -20.84 -7.30
C LEU A 200 0.59 -20.49 -8.76
N GLU A 201 0.80 -21.44 -9.68
CA GLU A 201 0.53 -21.26 -11.11
C GLU A 201 -0.94 -21.53 -11.45
N GLU A 202 -1.60 -22.47 -10.76
CA GLU A 202 -2.95 -22.93 -11.08
C GLU A 202 -4.06 -22.37 -10.16
N ARG A 203 -3.72 -21.65 -9.08
CA ARG A 203 -4.73 -21.12 -8.12
C ARG A 203 -5.79 -20.21 -8.75
N ASP A 204 -5.51 -19.58 -9.89
CA ASP A 204 -6.49 -18.76 -10.60
C ASP A 204 -7.50 -19.60 -11.40
N GLY A 205 -7.17 -20.87 -11.67
CA GLY A 205 -8.03 -21.88 -12.27
C GLY A 205 -8.50 -22.94 -11.26
N TYR A 206 -8.55 -22.62 -9.97
CA TYR A 206 -8.81 -23.58 -8.89
C TYR A 206 -10.04 -24.47 -9.12
N GLN A 207 -11.07 -23.95 -9.81
CA GLN A 207 -12.33 -24.67 -10.09
C GLN A 207 -12.11 -25.94 -10.93
N PHE A 208 -11.03 -26.01 -11.71
CA PHE A 208 -10.69 -27.19 -12.51
C PHE A 208 -9.98 -28.29 -11.70
N TYR A 209 -9.53 -27.98 -10.49
CA TYR A 209 -8.73 -28.86 -9.63
C TYR A 209 -9.38 -29.06 -8.27
N GLN A 210 -10.71 -29.01 -8.20
CA GLN A 210 -11.44 -29.06 -6.93
C GLN A 210 -11.06 -30.29 -6.08
N ASP A 211 -11.06 -31.50 -6.67
CA ASP A 211 -10.70 -32.74 -5.98
C ASP A 211 -9.28 -32.69 -5.39
N ASP A 212 -8.33 -32.08 -6.12
CA ASP A 212 -6.94 -31.90 -5.71
C ASP A 212 -6.81 -30.90 -4.56
N VAL A 213 -7.52 -29.76 -4.65
CA VAL A 213 -7.55 -28.73 -3.61
C VAL A 213 -8.14 -29.30 -2.32
N GLU A 214 -9.25 -30.03 -2.40
CA GLU A 214 -9.89 -30.65 -1.23
C GLU A 214 -9.00 -31.72 -0.61
N THR A 215 -8.32 -32.53 -1.44
CA THR A 215 -7.32 -33.51 -0.98
C THR A 215 -6.18 -32.82 -0.26
N ALA A 216 -5.64 -31.74 -0.82
CA ALA A 216 -4.57 -30.97 -0.21
C ALA A 216 -4.98 -30.30 1.11
N ILE A 217 -6.18 -29.73 1.19
CA ILE A 217 -6.76 -29.16 2.43
C ILE A 217 -6.89 -30.25 3.49
N SER A 218 -7.46 -31.39 3.11
CA SER A 218 -7.66 -32.54 3.99
C SER A 218 -6.35 -32.99 4.63
N GLN A 219 -5.29 -33.13 3.83
CA GLN A 219 -3.96 -33.50 4.30
C GLN A 219 -3.32 -32.41 5.17
N ALA A 220 -3.35 -31.15 4.73
CA ALA A 220 -2.69 -30.05 5.42
C ALA A 220 -3.32 -29.73 6.79
N LEU A 221 -4.65 -29.83 6.89
CA LEU A 221 -5.41 -29.53 8.12
C LEU A 221 -5.81 -30.77 8.91
N ASN A 222 -5.48 -31.98 8.43
CA ASN A 222 -5.87 -33.26 9.01
C ASN A 222 -7.41 -33.36 9.22
N LEU A 223 -8.16 -32.98 8.18
CA LEU A 223 -9.62 -33.05 8.14
C LEU A 223 -10.08 -34.37 7.49
N SER A 224 -11.35 -34.73 7.65
CA SER A 224 -11.94 -35.74 6.78
C SER A 224 -12.19 -35.15 5.39
N ALA A 225 -12.23 -36.00 4.36
CA ALA A 225 -12.55 -35.56 2.99
C ALA A 225 -13.91 -34.82 2.94
N GLU A 226 -14.92 -35.33 3.65
CA GLU A 226 -16.24 -34.70 3.75
C GLU A 226 -16.20 -33.31 4.40
N ALA A 227 -15.35 -33.13 5.42
CA ALA A 227 -15.17 -31.84 6.08
C ALA A 227 -14.39 -30.86 5.20
N ALA A 228 -13.37 -31.32 4.47
CA ALA A 228 -12.61 -30.50 3.52
C ALA A 228 -13.50 -30.04 2.35
N HIS A 229 -14.26 -30.95 1.75
CA HIS A 229 -15.23 -30.65 0.69
C HIS A 229 -16.24 -29.60 1.13
N LYS A 230 -16.90 -29.83 2.28
CA LYS A 230 -17.89 -28.90 2.82
C LYS A 230 -17.27 -27.53 3.09
N TRP A 231 -16.08 -27.50 3.69
CA TRP A 231 -15.40 -26.25 3.98
C TRP A 231 -15.07 -25.46 2.71
N PHE A 232 -14.60 -26.14 1.66
CA PHE A 232 -14.25 -25.53 0.39
C PHE A 232 -15.48 -24.95 -0.32
N GLU A 233 -16.56 -25.73 -0.46
CA GLU A 233 -17.84 -25.29 -1.02
C GLU A 233 -18.45 -24.11 -0.23
N ASP A 234 -18.48 -24.22 1.10
CA ASP A 234 -19.00 -23.15 1.97
C ASP A 234 -18.14 -21.88 1.86
N SER A 235 -16.83 -22.02 1.60
CA SER A 235 -15.91 -20.88 1.51
C SER A 235 -16.21 -19.97 0.32
N GLU A 236 -16.65 -20.51 -0.81
CA GLU A 236 -16.99 -19.69 -1.98
C GLU A 236 -18.33 -18.95 -1.78
N GLN A 237 -19.32 -19.63 -1.19
CA GLN A 237 -20.68 -19.09 -1.08
C GLN A 237 -20.86 -18.12 0.09
N THR A 238 -20.14 -18.32 1.20
CA THR A 238 -20.34 -17.57 2.44
C THR A 238 -19.34 -16.44 2.65
N PHE A 239 -18.28 -16.39 1.84
CA PHE A 239 -17.24 -15.39 2.01
C PHE A 239 -17.75 -14.00 1.64
N SER A 240 -17.79 -13.14 2.66
CA SER A 240 -18.19 -11.75 2.53
C SER A 240 -17.06 -10.82 2.97
N VAL A 241 -16.77 -9.85 2.13
CA VAL A 241 -15.76 -8.83 2.39
C VAL A 241 -16.44 -7.62 3.02
N SER A 242 -15.94 -7.21 4.19
CA SER A 242 -16.35 -5.98 4.87
C SER A 242 -15.12 -5.16 5.24
N VAL A 243 -15.28 -3.86 5.44
CA VAL A 243 -14.18 -2.98 5.87
C VAL A 243 -13.60 -3.46 7.21
N GLU A 244 -14.45 -3.93 8.12
CA GLU A 244 -14.04 -4.45 9.42
C GLU A 244 -13.19 -5.71 9.26
N ASN A 245 -13.63 -6.69 8.45
CA ASN A 245 -12.87 -7.91 8.18
C ASN A 245 -11.49 -7.60 7.57
N PHE A 246 -11.45 -6.68 6.60
CA PHE A 246 -10.20 -6.22 6.01
C PHE A 246 -9.24 -5.63 7.05
N CYS A 247 -9.73 -4.70 7.88
CA CYS A 247 -8.90 -4.07 8.91
C CYS A 247 -8.43 -5.09 9.97
N GLN A 248 -9.26 -6.08 10.28
CA GLN A 248 -8.92 -7.17 11.19
C GLN A 248 -7.81 -8.06 10.61
N TRP A 249 -7.84 -8.39 9.31
CA TRP A 249 -6.76 -9.12 8.66
C TRP A 249 -5.44 -8.31 8.63
N VAL A 250 -5.50 -7.00 8.39
CA VAL A 250 -4.31 -6.12 8.50
C VAL A 250 -3.75 -6.13 9.92
N LYS A 251 -4.62 -6.07 10.94
CA LYS A 251 -4.20 -6.15 12.34
C LYS A 251 -3.53 -7.48 12.67
N GLU A 252 -4.10 -8.60 12.23
CA GLU A 252 -3.52 -9.94 12.43
C GLU A 252 -2.14 -10.05 11.79
N TYR A 253 -1.99 -9.54 10.56
CA TYR A 253 -0.70 -9.45 9.91
C TYR A 253 0.30 -8.64 10.74
N LEU A 254 -0.06 -7.42 11.18
CA LEU A 254 0.80 -6.57 11.99
C LEU A 254 1.18 -7.22 13.33
N ASP A 255 0.25 -7.90 13.99
CA ASP A 255 0.48 -8.61 15.25
C ASP A 255 1.47 -9.77 15.09
N SER A 256 1.51 -10.41 13.91
CA SER A 256 2.50 -11.45 13.61
C SER A 256 3.94 -10.94 13.45
N LYS A 257 4.11 -9.63 13.16
CA LYS A 257 5.43 -9.01 12.90
C LYS A 257 6.01 -8.32 14.13
N GLY A 258 5.17 -7.66 14.93
CA GLY A 258 5.57 -7.05 16.19
C GLY A 258 4.86 -5.74 16.54
N PRO A 259 5.09 -5.22 17.77
CA PRO A 259 4.35 -4.07 18.28
C PRO A 259 4.70 -2.74 17.59
N GLN A 260 5.89 -2.63 17.00
CA GLN A 260 6.36 -1.43 16.29
C GLN A 260 6.21 -1.53 14.76
N GLN A 261 5.78 -2.69 14.24
CA GLN A 261 5.58 -2.85 12.80
C GLN A 261 4.48 -1.91 12.34
N ARG A 262 4.72 -1.23 11.21
CA ARG A 262 3.73 -0.39 10.55
C ARG A 262 3.45 -0.89 9.15
N MET A 263 2.27 -0.58 8.65
CA MET A 263 1.84 -0.88 7.28
C MET A 263 1.32 0.39 6.63
N LEU A 264 1.73 0.66 5.40
CA LEU A 264 1.33 1.86 4.69
C LEU A 264 0.83 1.51 3.29
N PHE A 265 -0.38 1.99 3.00
CA PHE A 265 -1.00 1.94 1.69
C PHE A 265 -0.82 3.30 1.01
N LEU A 266 0.04 3.35 0.00
CA LEU A 266 0.32 4.55 -0.79
C LEU A 266 -0.43 4.42 -2.11
N VAL A 267 -1.49 5.20 -2.24
CA VAL A 267 -2.48 5.05 -3.30
C VAL A 267 -2.40 6.23 -4.26
N ASP A 268 -1.97 5.98 -5.48
CA ASP A 268 -1.89 7.01 -6.51
C ASP A 268 -3.23 7.15 -7.25
N GLU A 269 -3.54 8.37 -7.68
CA GLU A 269 -4.71 8.75 -8.51
C GLU A 269 -6.11 8.53 -7.89
N VAL A 270 -6.19 8.42 -6.56
CA VAL A 270 -7.45 8.27 -5.82
C VAL A 270 -8.50 9.33 -6.17
N GLY A 271 -8.08 10.58 -6.34
CA GLY A 271 -9.01 11.66 -6.70
C GLY A 271 -9.72 11.44 -8.03
N GLN A 272 -9.03 10.89 -9.03
CA GLN A 272 -9.61 10.61 -10.34
C GLN A 272 -10.52 9.38 -10.29
N PHE A 273 -10.08 8.33 -9.59
CA PHE A 273 -10.84 7.10 -9.40
C PHE A 273 -12.17 7.33 -8.68
N ILE A 274 -12.18 8.13 -7.61
CA ILE A 274 -13.41 8.51 -6.90
C ILE A 274 -14.29 9.38 -7.79
N GLY A 275 -13.69 10.30 -8.55
CA GLY A 275 -14.42 11.28 -9.36
C GLY A 275 -15.43 12.03 -8.50
N SER A 276 -16.72 11.91 -8.84
CA SER A 276 -17.84 12.49 -8.10
C SER A 276 -18.64 11.47 -7.26
N ASP A 277 -18.20 10.21 -7.13
CA ASP A 277 -18.94 9.19 -6.36
C ASP A 277 -18.66 9.32 -4.85
N THR A 278 -19.61 9.92 -4.14
CA THR A 278 -19.55 10.11 -2.69
C THR A 278 -19.42 8.79 -1.91
N ARG A 279 -19.97 7.69 -2.43
CA ARG A 279 -19.97 6.39 -1.72
C ARG A 279 -18.56 5.80 -1.67
N LEU A 280 -17.78 6.00 -2.73
CA LEU A 280 -16.38 5.62 -2.77
C LEU A 280 -15.57 6.44 -1.77
N MET A 281 -15.75 7.76 -1.74
CA MET A 281 -15.10 8.61 -0.74
C MET A 281 -15.43 8.19 0.70
N LEU A 282 -16.71 7.92 1.00
CA LEU A 282 -17.14 7.43 2.31
C LEU A 282 -16.54 6.07 2.66
N THR A 283 -16.38 5.18 1.69
CA THR A 283 -15.67 3.91 1.90
C THR A 283 -14.20 4.16 2.26
N LEU A 284 -13.47 4.95 1.48
CA LEU A 284 -12.06 5.23 1.74
C LEU A 284 -11.85 5.81 3.14
N GLN A 285 -12.73 6.72 3.55
CA GLN A 285 -12.74 7.24 4.92
C GLN A 285 -12.99 6.13 5.93
N THR A 286 -14.02 5.29 5.74
CA THR A 286 -14.36 4.21 6.66
C THR A 286 -13.20 3.23 6.82
N ILE A 287 -12.49 2.90 5.73
CA ILE A 287 -11.27 2.10 5.77
C ILE A 287 -10.18 2.82 6.60
N THR A 288 -9.95 4.10 6.34
CA THR A 288 -8.94 4.90 7.06
C THR A 288 -9.22 4.96 8.56
N GLU A 289 -10.48 5.19 8.96
CA GLU A 289 -10.89 5.26 10.36
C GLU A 289 -10.80 3.90 11.06
N ASN A 290 -11.26 2.83 10.39
CA ASN A 290 -11.21 1.49 10.94
C ASN A 290 -9.77 0.98 11.05
N LEU A 291 -8.90 1.25 10.07
CA LEU A 291 -7.47 0.93 10.16
C LEU A 291 -6.82 1.67 11.33
N GLY A 292 -7.09 2.97 11.47
CA GLY A 292 -6.56 3.77 12.58
C GLY A 292 -6.97 3.23 13.95
N THR A 293 -8.24 2.85 14.10
CA THR A 293 -8.81 2.34 15.35
C THR A 293 -8.38 0.89 15.65
N ILE A 294 -8.59 -0.02 14.71
CA ILE A 294 -8.34 -1.47 14.87
C ILE A 294 -6.84 -1.75 14.95
N CYS A 295 -6.03 -1.11 14.09
CA CYS A 295 -4.57 -1.28 14.08
C CYS A 295 -3.84 -0.35 15.06
N LYS A 296 -4.57 0.50 15.81
CA LYS A 296 -4.04 1.44 16.82
C LYS A 296 -2.96 2.37 16.25
N GLY A 297 -3.24 2.98 15.10
CA GLY A 297 -2.31 3.91 14.44
C GLY A 297 -1.14 3.26 13.70
N ARG A 298 -1.07 1.92 13.61
CA ARG A 298 0.02 1.20 12.90
C ARG A 298 -0.22 1.07 11.39
N ALA A 299 -1.46 1.23 10.92
CA ALA A 299 -1.81 1.14 9.50
C ALA A 299 -2.20 2.53 8.95
N TRP A 300 -1.57 2.96 7.87
CA TRP A 300 -1.72 4.30 7.27
C TRP A 300 -2.18 4.23 5.82
N ILE A 301 -2.94 5.24 5.41
CA ILE A 301 -3.32 5.45 4.01
C ILE A 301 -2.82 6.83 3.57
N ILE A 302 -2.02 6.86 2.51
CA ILE A 302 -1.48 8.08 1.92
C ILE A 302 -1.94 8.11 0.47
N VAL A 303 -2.67 9.15 0.08
CA VAL A 303 -3.30 9.21 -1.24
C VAL A 303 -2.88 10.45 -2.03
N THR A 304 -2.88 10.36 -3.36
CA THR A 304 -2.74 11.53 -4.24
C THR A 304 -4.06 11.88 -4.93
N SER A 305 -4.26 13.17 -5.17
CA SER A 305 -5.43 13.69 -5.90
C SER A 305 -5.10 14.98 -6.62
N GLN A 306 -5.82 15.27 -7.72
CA GLN A 306 -5.71 16.55 -8.40
C GLN A 306 -6.38 17.68 -7.61
N ALA A 307 -7.51 17.38 -6.97
CA ALA A 307 -8.28 18.32 -6.17
C ALA A 307 -7.93 18.17 -4.69
N ASP A 308 -7.93 19.31 -3.98
CA ASP A 308 -7.94 19.30 -2.52
C ASP A 308 -9.23 18.62 -2.04
N ILE A 309 -9.17 18.00 -0.87
CA ILE A 309 -10.31 17.28 -0.30
C ILE A 309 -11.53 18.22 -0.22
N ASP A 310 -11.34 19.48 0.17
CA ASP A 310 -12.43 20.47 0.27
C ASP A 310 -13.08 20.80 -1.08
N ALA A 311 -12.35 20.69 -2.20
CA ALA A 311 -12.89 20.92 -3.54
C ALA A 311 -13.66 19.70 -4.05
N VAL A 312 -13.17 18.48 -3.78
CA VAL A 312 -13.91 17.23 -4.03
C VAL A 312 -15.22 17.21 -3.22
N LEU A 313 -15.21 17.84 -2.05
CA LEU A 313 -16.36 17.93 -1.15
C LEU A 313 -17.30 19.11 -1.47
N GLY A 314 -16.78 20.22 -2.00
CA GLY A 314 -17.51 21.47 -2.23
C GLY A 314 -18.45 21.47 -3.44
N GLU A 315 -18.30 20.54 -4.39
CA GLU A 315 -19.24 20.37 -5.50
C GLU A 315 -20.55 19.67 -5.09
N MET A 316 -20.71 19.33 -3.80
CA MET A 316 -21.86 18.58 -3.28
C MET A 316 -22.78 19.43 -2.40
N SER A 317 -24.08 19.14 -2.43
CA SER A 317 -25.14 19.95 -1.80
C SER A 317 -24.92 20.22 -0.29
N SER A 318 -25.33 21.42 0.12
CA SER A 318 -25.09 22.05 1.44
C SER A 318 -25.56 21.27 2.68
N SER A 319 -26.39 20.23 2.52
CA SER A 319 -26.85 19.38 3.63
C SER A 319 -25.87 18.27 4.02
N LYS A 320 -24.91 17.90 3.16
CA LYS A 320 -23.88 16.89 3.47
C LYS A 320 -22.57 17.47 4.02
N ALA A 321 -22.34 18.78 3.86
CA ALA A 321 -21.10 19.46 4.23
C ALA A 321 -20.69 19.29 5.71
N ASN A 322 -21.65 19.17 6.64
CA ASN A 322 -21.36 19.03 8.07
C ASN A 322 -20.76 17.67 8.43
N ASP A 323 -21.22 16.57 7.82
CA ASP A 323 -20.63 15.25 8.03
C ASP A 323 -19.21 15.18 7.45
N PHE A 324 -18.94 15.92 6.37
CA PHE A 324 -17.65 16.00 5.70
C PHE A 324 -16.59 16.86 6.39
N SER A 325 -16.96 17.79 7.27
CA SER A 325 -15.99 18.50 8.12
C SER A 325 -15.20 17.56 9.05
N LYS A 326 -15.82 16.44 9.47
CA LYS A 326 -15.17 15.37 10.23
C LYS A 326 -14.23 14.52 9.36
N ILE A 327 -14.50 14.45 8.06
CA ILE A 327 -13.81 13.64 7.04
C ILE A 327 -12.45 14.27 6.71
N ALA A 328 -12.42 15.59 6.48
CA ALA A 328 -11.18 16.34 6.30
C ALA A 328 -10.27 16.29 7.54
N GLY A 329 -10.83 16.13 8.74
CA GLY A 329 -10.06 16.00 9.98
C GLY A 329 -9.23 14.72 10.10
N ARG A 330 -9.50 13.70 9.28
CA ARG A 330 -8.79 12.40 9.29
C ARG A 330 -7.56 12.36 8.39
N PHE A 331 -7.55 13.21 7.36
CA PHE A 331 -6.45 13.31 6.41
C PHE A 331 -5.62 14.56 6.70
N LYS A 332 -4.33 14.36 7.02
CA LYS A 332 -3.38 15.48 7.01
C LYS A 332 -3.17 15.91 5.56
N ARG A 333 -3.31 17.21 5.29
CA ARG A 333 -3.28 17.77 3.93
C ARG A 333 -1.88 18.24 3.57
N HIS A 334 -1.42 17.88 2.37
CA HIS A 334 -0.22 18.42 1.74
C HIS A 334 -0.57 18.87 0.32
N CYS A 335 -0.30 20.13 -0.01
CA CYS A 335 -0.64 20.72 -1.31
C CYS A 335 0.63 20.99 -2.10
N CYS A 336 0.93 20.14 -3.10
CA CYS A 336 2.02 20.34 -4.06
C CYS A 336 1.58 21.40 -5.08
N LYS A 337 2.08 22.62 -4.93
CA LYS A 337 1.84 23.74 -5.84
C LYS A 337 2.69 23.68 -7.10
#